data_AF-A0A7J7P9M1-F1
#
_entry.id   AF-A0A7J7P9M1-F1
#
_cell.length_a   1.000
_cell.length_b   1.000
_cell.length_c   1.000
_cell.angle_alpha   90.00
_cell.angle_beta   90.00
_cell.angle_gamma   90.00
#
_symmetry.space_group_name_H-M   'P 1'
#
loop_
_entity.id
_entity.type
_entity.pdbx_description
1 polymer ?
#
loop_
_entity_poly.entity_id
_entity_poly.type
_entity_poly.pdbx_seq_one_letter_code
_entity_poly.pdbx_strand_id
1 'polypeptide(L)'
;MGIKDLLKVMKPFITPIHIKSYSGKRVGIDAYSWLHKGAYSCSLELCLDVGSVKKMRYINYFMDRINLLRYYEVTPVVVFDGGNLPSKSAIEGERR
;
A
#
# COMPACT_ATOMS: atom_id res chain seq x y z
N MET A 1 -11.66 0.68 -4.28
CA MET A 1 -10.91 -0.59 -4.46
C MET A 1 -11.61 -1.68 -3.68
N GLY A 2 -11.75 -2.88 -4.26
CA GLY A 2 -12.26 -4.08 -3.58
C GLY A 2 -13.78 -4.18 -3.49
N ILE A 3 -14.24 -5.24 -2.82
CA ILE A 3 -15.66 -5.52 -2.56
C ILE A 3 -16.12 -4.64 -1.40
N LYS A 4 -17.16 -3.82 -1.64
CA LYS A 4 -17.70 -2.91 -0.63
C LYS A 4 -18.19 -3.69 0.59
N ASP A 5 -17.86 -3.19 1.79
CA ASP A 5 -18.27 -3.72 3.10
C ASP A 5 -17.86 -5.16 3.45
N LEU A 6 -17.09 -5.86 2.60
CA LEU A 6 -16.68 -7.25 2.83
C LEU A 6 -16.01 -7.46 4.20
N LEU A 7 -15.09 -6.56 4.58
CA LEU A 7 -14.38 -6.67 5.86
C LEU A 7 -15.33 -6.61 7.07
N LYS A 8 -16.43 -5.86 6.98
CA LYS A 8 -17.44 -5.78 8.04
C LYS A 8 -18.16 -7.11 8.20
N VAL A 9 -18.49 -7.77 7.10
CA VAL A 9 -19.12 -9.09 7.07
C VAL A 9 -18.16 -10.16 7.61
N MET A 10 -16.87 -10.06 7.29
CA MET A 10 -15.87 -11.04 7.71
C MET A 10 -15.44 -10.91 9.18
N LYS A 11 -15.85 -9.86 9.91
CA LYS A 11 -15.41 -9.59 11.30
C LYS A 11 -15.40 -10.82 12.23
N PRO A 12 -16.43 -11.69 12.26
CA PRO A 12 -16.43 -12.87 13.13
C PRO A 12 -15.31 -13.87 12.85
N PHE A 13 -14.71 -13.83 11.66
CA PHE A 13 -13.67 -14.76 11.19
C PHE A 13 -12.27 -14.14 11.21
N ILE A 14 -12.11 -12.90 11.71
CA ILE A 14 -10.82 -12.20 11.75
C ILE A 14 -10.17 -12.44 13.10
N THR A 15 -8.93 -12.93 13.09
CA THR A 15 -8.09 -13.04 14.28
C THR A 15 -6.99 -11.98 14.23
N PRO A 16 -6.85 -11.13 15.28
CA PRO A 16 -5.71 -10.23 15.39
C PRO A 16 -4.40 -11.01 15.46
N ILE A 17 -3.41 -10.62 14.67
CA ILE A 17 -2.09 -11.24 14.65
C ILE A 17 -1.00 -10.17 14.61
N HIS A 18 0.12 -10.45 15.27
CA HIS A 18 1.30 -9.62 15.22
C HIS A 18 2.22 -10.04 14.07
N ILE A 19 2.86 -9.09 13.40
CA ILE A 19 3.69 -9.35 12.22
C ILE A 19 4.88 -10.30 12.50
N LYS A 20 5.38 -10.29 13.74
CA LYS A 20 6.40 -11.22 14.27
C LYS A 20 6.03 -12.70 14.06
N SER A 21 4.75 -13.04 14.07
CA SER A 21 4.28 -14.42 13.82
C SER A 21 4.63 -14.94 12.42
N TYR A 22 5.05 -14.06 11.51
CA TYR A 22 5.51 -14.40 10.16
C TYR A 22 7.04 -14.35 10.00
N SER A 23 7.83 -14.31 11.08
CA SER A 23 9.30 -14.37 10.99
C SER A 23 9.76 -15.56 10.15
N GLY A 24 10.77 -15.34 9.30
CA GLY A 24 11.30 -16.32 8.35
C GLY A 24 10.40 -16.58 7.13
N LYS A 25 9.23 -15.93 7.03
CA LYS A 25 8.33 -16.08 5.87
C LYS A 25 8.56 -14.97 4.83
N ARG A 26 8.08 -15.24 3.61
CA ARG A 26 7.99 -14.27 2.52
C ARG A 26 6.55 -13.78 2.40
N VAL A 27 6.34 -12.48 2.27
CA VAL A 27 5.00 -11.88 2.15
C VAL A 27 4.90 -10.99 0.91
N GLY A 28 3.82 -11.15 0.14
CA GLY A 28 3.48 -10.25 -0.94
C GLY A 28 2.88 -8.95 -0.42
N ILE A 29 3.34 -7.81 -0.94
CA ILE A 29 2.86 -6.48 -0.57
C ILE A 29 2.23 -5.84 -1.81
N ASP A 30 0.95 -5.49 -1.71
CA ASP A 30 0.32 -4.55 -2.63
C ASP A 30 0.93 -3.15 -2.39
N ALA A 31 1.83 -2.74 -3.29
CA ALA A 31 2.55 -1.49 -3.16
C ALA A 31 1.64 -0.27 -3.30
N TYR A 32 0.62 -0.35 -4.16
CA TYR A 32 -0.24 0.79 -4.47
C TYR A 32 -0.97 1.26 -3.22
N SER A 33 -1.45 0.32 -2.39
CA SER A 33 -2.08 0.68 -1.12
C SER A 33 -1.17 1.48 -0.18
N TRP A 34 0.13 1.20 -0.14
CA TRP A 34 1.08 1.92 0.72
C TRP A 34 1.50 3.25 0.11
N LEU A 35 1.81 3.29 -1.18
CA LEU A 35 2.15 4.51 -1.89
C LEU A 35 1.02 5.54 -1.83
N HIS A 36 -0.23 5.11 -2.03
CA HIS A 36 -1.39 5.98 -1.94
C HIS A 36 -1.54 6.62 -0.55
N LYS A 37 -1.33 5.85 0.53
CA LYS A 37 -1.33 6.38 1.90
C LYS A 37 -0.14 7.33 2.14
N GLY A 38 1.03 6.98 1.61
CA GLY A 38 2.23 7.82 1.69
C GLY A 38 2.05 9.16 0.97
N ALA A 39 1.36 9.17 -0.17
CA ALA A 39 1.12 10.38 -0.97
C ALA A 39 0.35 11.46 -0.20
N TYR A 40 -0.51 11.09 0.75
CA TYR A 40 -1.21 12.06 1.61
C TYR A 40 -0.26 12.93 2.42
N SER A 41 0.92 12.41 2.76
CA SER A 41 1.92 13.18 3.49
C SER A 41 2.55 14.30 2.65
N CYS A 42 2.44 14.28 1.32
CA CYS A 42 3.07 15.23 0.39
C CYS A 42 2.17 15.57 -0.79
N SER A 43 0.84 15.57 -0.57
CA SER A 43 -0.14 15.77 -1.63
C SER A 43 -0.01 17.14 -2.29
N LEU A 44 0.23 18.19 -1.51
CA LEU A 44 0.45 19.54 -2.03
C LEU A 44 1.66 19.59 -2.95
N GLU A 45 2.80 19.05 -2.50
CA GLU A 45 4.03 19.04 -3.30
C GLU A 45 3.92 18.16 -4.54
N LEU A 46 3.16 17.06 -4.47
CA LEU A 46 2.87 16.20 -5.62
C LEU A 46 1.98 16.89 -6.65
N CYS A 47 0.94 17.60 -6.23
CA CYS A 47 0.00 18.26 -7.13
C CYS A 47 0.56 19.55 -7.76
N LEU A 48 1.35 20.32 -7.01
CA LEU A 48 1.92 21.59 -7.49
C LEU A 48 3.29 21.44 -8.15
N ASP A 49 3.80 20.21 -8.23
CA ASP A 49 5.15 19.87 -8.73
C ASP A 49 6.26 20.76 -8.18
N VAL A 50 6.19 21.06 -6.88
CA VAL A 50 7.24 21.83 -6.22
C VAL A 50 8.44 20.91 -6.11
N GLY A 51 9.53 21.22 -6.84
CA GLY A 51 10.81 20.50 -6.87
C GLY A 51 11.56 20.48 -5.54
N SER A 52 10.90 20.05 -4.48
CA SER A 52 11.37 20.04 -3.11
C SER A 52 11.52 18.61 -2.62
N VAL A 53 12.51 18.40 -1.73
CA VAL A 53 12.76 17.10 -1.08
C VAL A 53 11.52 16.57 -0.34
N LYS A 54 10.60 17.47 0.04
CA LYS A 54 9.31 17.16 0.65
C LYS A 54 8.43 16.24 -0.22
N LYS A 55 8.59 16.25 -1.54
CA LYS A 55 7.89 15.34 -2.47
C LYS A 55 8.23 13.87 -2.21
N MET A 56 9.35 13.56 -1.56
CA MET A 56 9.80 12.16 -1.31
C MET A 56 9.24 11.55 -0.03
N ARG A 57 8.40 12.26 0.74
CA ARG A 57 7.87 11.74 2.02
C ARG A 57 7.06 10.43 1.87
N TYR A 58 6.42 10.22 0.72
CA TYR A 58 5.72 8.96 0.44
C TYR A 58 6.68 7.75 0.38
N ILE A 59 7.93 7.96 -0.04
CA ILE A 59 8.96 6.91 -0.07
C ILE A 59 9.41 6.59 1.36
N ASN A 60 9.64 7.61 2.20
CA ASN A 60 9.99 7.39 3.59
C ASN A 60 8.92 6.55 4.31
N TYR A 61 7.65 6.92 4.14
CA TYR A 61 6.52 6.14 4.67
C TYR A 61 6.54 4.68 4.20
N PHE A 62 6.82 4.45 2.91
CA PHE A 62 6.88 3.10 2.35
C PHE A 62 8.05 2.31 2.95
N MET A 63 9.22 2.92 3.04
CA MET A 63 10.44 2.28 3.53
C MET A 63 10.36 1.98 5.03
N ASP A 64 9.69 2.81 5.82
CA ASP A 64 9.45 2.52 7.25
C ASP A 64 8.68 1.21 7.43
N ARG A 65 7.69 0.94 6.58
CA ARG A 65 6.91 -0.30 6.61
C ARG A 65 7.73 -1.51 6.14
N ILE A 66 8.60 -1.34 5.15
CA ILE A 66 9.55 -2.36 4.72
C ILE A 66 10.54 -2.69 5.84
N ASN A 67 11.06 -1.67 6.52
CA ASN A 67 11.98 -1.85 7.64
C ASN A 67 11.32 -2.54 8.83
N LEU A 68 10.04 -2.26 9.10
CA LEU A 68 9.26 -2.98 10.11
C LEU A 68 9.18 -4.49 9.80
N LEU A 69 8.90 -4.86 8.55
CA LEU A 69 8.87 -6.27 8.14
C LEU A 69 10.23 -6.94 8.32
N ARG A 70 11.30 -6.28 7.86
CA ARG A 70 12.68 -6.79 7.96
C ARG A 70 13.14 -6.92 9.40
N TYR A 71 12.75 -5.99 10.28
CA TYR A 71 13.04 -6.05 11.71
C TYR A 71 12.48 -7.32 12.36
N TYR A 72 11.30 -7.77 11.90
CA TYR A 72 10.71 -9.04 12.34
C TYR A 72 11.08 -10.23 11.45
N GLU A 73 12.17 -10.12 10.69
CA GLU A 73 12.72 -11.19 9.83
C GLU A 73 11.72 -11.70 8.78
N VAL A 74 10.77 -10.85 8.38
CA VAL A 74 9.87 -11.12 7.26
C VAL A 74 10.51 -10.61 5.98
N THR A 75 10.54 -11.45 4.94
CA THR A 75 11.06 -11.07 3.62
C THR A 75 9.96 -10.43 2.77
N PRO A 76 9.98 -9.11 2.53
CA PRO A 76 8.97 -8.44 1.71
C PRO A 76 9.17 -8.74 0.22
N VAL A 77 8.08 -9.04 -0.49
CA VAL A 77 8.02 -9.10 -1.95
C VAL A 77 7.05 -8.01 -2.41
N VAL A 78 7.60 -6.90 -2.89
CA VAL A 78 6.81 -5.73 -3.29
C VAL A 78 6.25 -5.95 -4.70
N VAL A 79 4.94 -5.84 -4.85
CA VAL A 79 4.23 -6.01 -6.12
C VAL A 79 3.60 -4.68 -6.53
N PHE A 80 3.93 -4.25 -7.74
CA PHE A 80 3.35 -3.07 -8.37
C PHE A 80 2.37 -3.50 -9.47
N ASP A 81 1.27 -2.75 -9.58
CA ASP A 81 0.38 -2.91 -10.72
C ASP A 81 1.12 -2.57 -12.02
N GLY A 82 0.80 -3.32 -13.07
CA GLY A 82 1.32 -3.09 -14.41
C GLY A 82 0.38 -2.22 -15.24
N GLY A 83 -0.01 -2.72 -16.41
CA GLY A 83 -0.94 -2.03 -17.29
C GLY A 83 -2.41 -2.11 -16.86
N ASN A 84 -3.21 -1.22 -17.43
CA ASN A 84 -4.66 -1.19 -17.22
C ASN A 84 -5.31 -2.46 -17.76
N LEU A 85 -6.33 -2.95 -17.05
CA LEU A 85 -7.08 -4.14 -17.45
C LEU A 85 -8.40 -3.72 -18.10
N PRO A 86 -8.78 -4.24 -19.29
CA PRO A 86 -10.02 -3.86 -19.96
C PRO A 86 -11.27 -3.99 -19.09
N SER A 87 -11.34 -5.03 -18.25
CA SER A 87 -12.45 -5.27 -17.32
C SER A 87 -12.54 -4.26 -16.17
N LYS A 88 -11.51 -3.45 -15.93
CA LYS A 88 -11.48 -2.39 -14.92
C LYS A 88 -11.60 -0.98 -15.51
N SER A 89 -11.67 -0.86 -16.84
CA SER A 89 -11.67 0.42 -17.55
C SER A 89 -12.76 1.39 -17.09
N ALA A 90 -13.99 0.92 -16.88
CA ALA A 90 -15.10 1.76 -16.38
C ALA A 90 -14.77 2.38 -15.00
N ILE A 91 -14.25 1.56 -14.08
CA ILE A 91 -13.93 1.99 -12.71
C ILE A 91 -12.71 2.91 -12.68
N GLU A 92 -11.73 2.69 -13.56
CA GLU A 92 -10.57 3.58 -13.70
C GLU A 92 -10.97 4.92 -14.31
N GLY A 93 -11.94 4.93 -15.24
CA GLY A 93 -12.50 6.14 -15.82
C GLY A 93 -13.20 7.03 -14.79
N GLU A 94 -13.97 6.46 -13.86
CA GLU A 94 -14.63 7.20 -12.78
C GLU A 94 -13.66 7.84 -11.76
N ARG A 95 -12.41 7.37 -11.70
CA ARG A 95 -11.41 7.81 -10.70
C ARG A 95 -10.44 8.89 -11.22
N ARG A 96 -10.44 9.18 -12.51
CA ARG A 96 -9.64 10.25 -13.12
C ARG A 96 -10.31 11.60 -12.96
#